data_AF-A0AAE1KPK7-F1
#
_entry.id   AF-A0AAE1KPK7-F1
#
_cell.length_a   1.000
_cell.length_b   1.000
_cell.length_c   1.000
_cell.angle_alpha   90.00
_cell.angle_beta   90.00
_cell.angle_gamma   90.00
#
_symmetry.space_group_name_H-M   'P 1'
#
loop_
_entity.id
_entity.type
_entity.pdbx_description
1 polymer ?
#
loop_
_entity_poly.entity_id
_entity_poly.type
_entity_poly.pdbx_seq_one_letter_code
_entity_poly.pdbx_strand_id
1 'polypeptide(L)'
;MLLYTGAKTDIVHSDPTGVSGAVVKELLLAYLGKGHILYTDNWYTSPHLCQYLFQHNTGAVGTVRTNRKQMPKFRRKQNPGDVDQKKCENM
;
A
#
# COMPACT_ATOMS: atom_id res chain seq x y z
N MET A 1 14.92 14.07 3.04
CA MET A 1 15.20 13.30 1.81
C MET A 1 15.52 11.88 2.23
N LEU A 2 14.79 10.89 1.74
CA LEU A 2 15.03 9.48 2.06
C LEU A 2 16.10 8.91 1.13
N LEU A 3 17.17 8.33 1.69
CA LEU A 3 18.22 7.63 0.95
C LEU A 3 18.18 6.14 1.26
N TYR A 4 18.09 5.30 0.23
CA TYR A 4 18.14 3.85 0.40
C TYR A 4 19.57 3.39 0.69
N THR A 5 19.82 2.84 1.88
CA THR A 5 21.12 2.32 2.33
C THR A 5 21.04 0.85 2.78
N GLY A 6 20.03 0.13 2.31
CA GLY A 6 19.75 -1.25 2.72
C GLY A 6 19.20 -1.32 4.14
N ALA A 7 19.70 -2.25 4.96
CA ALA A 7 19.21 -2.46 6.33
C ALA A 7 19.37 -1.24 7.26
N LYS A 8 20.23 -0.29 6.88
CA LYS A 8 20.49 0.96 7.64
C LYS A 8 19.66 2.14 7.14
N THR A 9 18.67 1.91 6.26
CA THR A 9 17.79 2.97 5.78
C THR A 9 17.07 3.58 6.98
N ASP A 10 17.06 4.91 7.06
CA ASP A 10 16.46 5.65 8.16
C ASP A 10 14.93 5.72 7.99
N ILE A 11 14.27 4.65 8.43
CA ILE A 11 12.82 4.46 8.42
C ILE A 11 12.41 3.66 9.65
N VAL A 12 11.12 3.70 9.99
CA VAL A 12 10.54 2.86 11.03
C VAL A 12 10.46 1.40 10.53
N HIS A 13 11.46 0.58 10.86
CA HIS A 13 11.53 -0.83 10.44
C HIS A 13 10.43 -1.73 11.04
N SER A 14 9.87 -1.34 12.19
CA SER A 14 8.78 -2.04 12.89
C SER A 14 7.38 -1.44 12.60
N ASP A 15 7.20 -0.76 11.47
CA ASP A 15 5.92 -0.16 11.11
C ASP A 15 4.85 -1.24 10.86
N PRO A 16 3.61 -1.09 11.36
CA PRO A 16 2.50 -2.02 11.11
C PRO A 16 2.19 -2.26 9.62
N THR A 17 2.48 -1.27 8.76
CA THR A 17 2.34 -1.34 7.29
C THR A 17 3.54 -2.01 6.59
N GLY A 18 4.53 -2.45 7.37
CA GLY A 18 5.77 -3.06 6.89
C GLY A 18 6.77 -2.04 6.34
N VAL A 19 7.98 -2.51 6.04
CA VAL A 19 9.10 -1.69 5.53
C VAL A 19 8.68 -0.85 4.32
N SER A 20 7.93 -1.44 3.38
CA SER A 20 7.47 -0.72 2.19
C SER A 20 6.49 0.41 2.51
N GLY A 21 5.59 0.19 3.48
CA GLY A 21 4.67 1.22 3.93
C GLY A 21 5.37 2.32 4.74
N ALA A 22 6.37 1.97 5.56
CA ALA A 22 7.21 2.95 6.26
C ALA A 22 7.90 3.92 5.28
N VAL A 23 8.45 3.40 4.18
CA VAL A 23 9.02 4.22 3.10
C VAL A 23 7.98 5.18 2.52
N VAL A 24 6.77 4.70 2.21
CA VAL A 24 5.70 5.56 1.66
C VAL A 24 5.32 6.66 2.65
N LYS A 25 5.14 6.33 3.93
CA LYS A 25 4.78 7.29 4.97
C LYS A 25 5.82 8.39 5.10
N GLU A 26 7.10 8.02 5.13
CA GLU A 26 8.22 8.98 5.23
C GLU A 26 8.24 9.94 4.04
N LEU A 27 8.07 9.42 2.82
CA LEU A 27 8.02 10.23 1.61
C LEU A 27 6.79 11.14 1.55
N LEU A 28 5.68 10.74 2.18
CA LEU A 28 4.42 11.47 2.15
C LEU A 28 4.19 12.43 3.32
N LEU A 29 5.07 12.50 4.32
CA LEU A 29 4.88 13.33 5.52
C LEU A 29 4.38 14.76 5.21
N ALA A 30 4.96 15.42 4.21
CA ALA A 30 4.59 16.79 3.82
C ALA A 30 3.34 16.90 2.92
N TYR A 31 2.76 15.78 2.50
CA TYR A 31 1.69 15.69 1.51
C TYR A 31 0.40 15.03 2.06
N LEU A 32 0.46 14.38 3.23
CA LEU A 32 -0.70 13.82 3.91
C LEU A 32 -1.73 14.91 4.25
N GLY A 33 -3.01 14.55 4.27
CA GLY A 33 -4.10 15.44 4.66
C GLY A 33 -4.60 16.38 3.54
N LYS A 34 -3.90 16.45 2.41
CA LYS A 34 -4.16 17.45 1.35
C LYS A 34 -5.15 17.00 0.28
N GLY A 35 -5.79 15.84 0.43
CA GLY A 35 -6.74 15.31 -0.55
C GLY A 35 -6.10 14.79 -1.84
N HIS A 36 -4.79 14.51 -1.83
CA HIS A 36 -4.10 13.91 -2.97
C HIS A 36 -4.44 12.42 -3.13
N ILE A 37 -4.22 11.89 -4.34
CA ILE A 37 -4.29 10.46 -4.62
C ILE A 37 -2.87 9.97 -4.95
N LEU A 38 -2.37 9.06 -4.13
CA LEU A 38 -1.08 8.42 -4.35
C LEU A 38 -1.21 7.28 -5.36
N TYR A 39 -0.32 7.22 -6.36
CA TYR A 39 -0.18 6.09 -7.26
C TYR A 39 1.11 5.32 -6.95
N THR A 40 1.01 4.02 -6.70
CA THR A 40 2.16 3.17 -6.31
C THR A 40 2.27 1.87 -7.09
N ASP A 41 3.49 1.36 -7.19
CA ASP A 41 3.77 -0.01 -7.66
C ASP A 41 3.48 -1.07 -6.57
N ASN A 42 3.44 -2.34 -6.97
CA ASN A 42 3.14 -3.51 -6.15
C ASN A 42 4.08 -3.72 -4.95
N TRP A 43 5.30 -3.21 -5.02
CA TRP A 43 6.24 -3.30 -3.90
C TRP A 43 5.80 -2.41 -2.73
N TYR A 44 5.22 -1.25 -3.03
CA TYR A 44 4.79 -0.26 -2.03
C TYR A 44 3.33 -0.41 -1.62
N THR A 45 2.50 -1.03 -2.46
CA THR A 45 1.06 -1.14 -2.21
C THR A 45 0.71 -2.29 -1.27
N SER A 46 -0.09 -2.00 -0.24
CA SER A 46 -0.71 -3.02 0.61
C SER A 46 -2.06 -2.55 1.16
N PRO A 47 -2.99 -3.46 1.48
CA PRO A 47 -4.27 -3.10 2.08
C PRO A 47 -4.15 -2.25 3.34
N HIS A 48 -3.23 -2.58 4.24
CA HIS A 48 -3.03 -1.85 5.50
C HIS A 48 -2.48 -0.43 5.27
N LEU A 49 -1.58 -0.25 4.29
CA LEU A 49 -1.13 1.08 3.89
C LEU A 49 -2.28 1.91 3.31
N CYS A 50 -3.11 1.33 2.44
CA CYS A 50 -4.25 2.05 1.86
C CYS A 50 -5.23 2.53 2.93
N GLN A 51 -5.48 1.73 3.97
CA GLN A 51 -6.31 2.14 5.11
C GLN A 51 -5.68 3.31 5.88
N TYR A 52 -4.39 3.24 6.17
CA TYR A 52 -3.66 4.33 6.82
C TYR A 52 -3.76 5.64 6.01
N LEU A 53 -3.51 5.58 4.70
CA LEU A 53 -3.57 6.76 3.82
C LEU A 53 -4.99 7.35 3.79
N PHE A 54 -6.01 6.50 3.72
CA PHE A 54 -7.41 6.92 3.74
C PHE A 54 -7.76 7.65 5.04
N GLN A 55 -7.31 7.13 6.20
CA GLN A 55 -7.48 7.80 7.50
C GLN A 55 -6.79 9.17 7.56
N HIS A 56 -5.78 9.40 6.72
CA HIS A 56 -5.04 10.67 6.61
C HIS A 56 -5.46 11.48 5.38
N ASN A 57 -6.73 11.36 4.96
CA ASN A 57 -7.32 12.10 3.83
C ASN A 57 -6.45 12.06 2.56
N THR A 58 -5.91 10.88 2.26
CA THR A 58 -5.06 10.62 1.09
C THR A 58 -5.57 9.37 0.38
N GLY A 59 -6.03 9.52 -0.86
CA GLY A 59 -6.41 8.38 -1.69
C GLY A 59 -5.19 7.55 -2.09
N ALA A 60 -5.40 6.29 -2.45
CA ALA A 60 -4.32 5.42 -2.91
C ALA A 60 -4.80 4.50 -4.03
N VAL A 61 -3.99 4.38 -5.08
CA VAL A 61 -4.20 3.49 -6.23
C VAL A 61 -2.90 2.77 -6.51
N GLY A 62 -2.96 1.46 -6.71
CA GLY A 62 -1.76 0.70 -7.04
C GLY A 62 -2.09 -0.73 -7.40
N THR A 63 -1.12 -1.39 -8.03
CA THR A 63 -1.18 -2.84 -8.21
C THR A 63 -0.78 -3.52 -6.90
N VAL A 64 -1.26 -4.73 -6.64
CA VAL A 64 -0.96 -5.45 -5.40
C VAL A 64 -0.66 -6.90 -5.70
N ARG A 65 0.29 -7.49 -4.98
CA ARG A 65 0.57 -8.93 -5.11
C ARG A 65 -0.54 -9.73 -4.46
N THR A 66 -0.97 -10.79 -5.12
CA THR A 66 -2.07 -11.66 -4.67
C THR A 66 -1.82 -12.33 -3.32
N ASN A 67 -0.55 -12.47 -2.91
CA ASN A 67 -0.15 -13.05 -1.64
C ASN A 67 0.11 -12.02 -0.53
N ARG A 68 -0.21 -10.73 -0.74
CA ARG A 68 -0.12 -9.73 0.34
C ARG A 68 -1.10 -10.09 1.46
N LYS A 69 -0.67 -9.87 2.71
CA LYS A 69 -1.52 -10.04 3.89
C LYS A 69 -2.79 -9.19 3.74
N GLN A 70 -3.93 -9.71 4.20
CA GLN A 70 -5.25 -9.08 4.15
C GLN A 70 -5.84 -8.84 2.74
N MET A 71 -5.19 -9.31 1.67
CA MET A 71 -5.83 -9.33 0.37
C MET A 71 -6.95 -10.39 0.32
N PRO A 72 -8.13 -10.08 -0.24
CA PRO A 72 -9.16 -11.08 -0.48
C PRO A 72 -8.66 -12.14 -1.46
N LYS A 73 -9.17 -13.36 -1.32
CA LYS A 73 -8.83 -14.46 -2.24
C LYS A 73 -9.60 -14.29 -3.54
N PHE A 74 -8.87 -14.16 -4.66
CA PHE A 74 -9.45 -14.12 -6.01
C PHE A 74 -9.52 -15.50 -6.64
N ARG A 75 -10.38 -15.65 -7.66
CA ARG A 75 -10.41 -16.87 -8.49
C ARG A 75 -9.08 -17.03 -9.21
N ARG A 76 -8.49 -18.24 -9.18
CA ARG A 76 -7.19 -18.52 -9.82
C ARG A 76 -7.26 -18.64 -11.34
N LYS A 77 -8.41 -19.04 -11.87
CA LYS A 77 -8.66 -19.16 -13.31
C LYS A 77 -9.85 -18.29 -13.67
N GLN A 78 -9.69 -17.53 -14.74
CA GLN A 78 -10.66 -16.62 -15.32
C GLN A 78 -10.54 -16.69 -16.83
N ASN A 79 -11.62 -16.45 -17.56
CA ASN A 79 -11.56 -16.31 -19.01
C ASN A 79 -11.06 -14.91 -19.38
N PRO A 80 -10.48 -14.71 -20.57
CA PRO A 80 -10.12 -13.37 -21.04
C PRO A 80 -11.33 -12.42 -21.00
N GLY A 81 -11.17 -11.28 -20.33
CA GLY A 81 -12.24 -10.28 -20.15
C GLY A 81 -13.04 -10.41 -18.86
N ASP A 82 -12.93 -11.52 -18.12
CA ASP A 82 -13.60 -11.67 -16.82
C ASP A 82 -12.97 -10.74 -15.77
N VAL A 83 -13.80 -10.10 -14.93
CA VAL A 83 -13.38 -9.25 -13.82
C VAL A 83 -13.99 -9.78 -12.51
N ASP A 84 -13.15 -9.97 -11.49
CA ASP A 84 -13.58 -10.31 -10.12
C ASP A 84 -13.28 -9.12 -9.21
N GLN A 85 -14.29 -8.61 -8.51
CA GLN A 85 -14.16 -7.46 -7.63
C GLN A 85 -14.44 -7.87 -6.19
N LYS A 86 -13.49 -7.56 -5.30
CA LYS A 86 -13.58 -7.88 -3.88
C LYS A 86 -13.02 -6.73 -3.06
N LYS A 87 -13.60 -6.55 -1.88
CA LYS A 87 -13.09 -5.64 -0.85
C LYS A 87 -12.25 -6.44 0.14
N CYS A 88 -11.20 -5.82 0.68
CA CYS A 88 -10.52 -6.39 1.84
C CYS A 88 -11.50 -6.40 3.02
N GLU A 89 -11.55 -7.49 3.78
CA GLU A 89 -12.39 -7.59 4.98
C GLU A 89 -11.98 -6.52 6.01
N ASN A 90 -12.93 -6.11 6.85
CA ASN A 90 -12.78 -5.01 7.79
C ASN A 90 -11.48 -5.15 8.59
N MET A 91 -10.59 -4.17 8.43
CA MET A 91 -9.42 -3.95 9.28
C MET A 91 -9.76 -2.98 10.39
#